data_AF-A0A920AAG6-F1
#
_entry.id   AF-A0A920AAG6-F1
#
_cell.length_a   1.000
_cell.length_b   1.000
_cell.length_c   1.000
_cell.angle_alpha   90.00
_cell.angle_beta   90.00
_cell.angle_gamma   90.00
#
_symmetry.space_group_name_H-M   'P 1'
#
loop_
_entity.id
_entity.type
_entity.pdbx_description
1 polymer ?
#
loop_
_entity_poly.entity_id
_entity_poly.type
_entity_poly.pdbx_seq_one_letter_code
_entity_poly.pdbx_strand_id
1 'polypeptide(L)'
;MGDRINKDLKGIFLTHAHIGHYTGLMFFGREALNSNLINVFAMPRMKKFLETNGPWSQLVKLNNIKLIQIHSESVFHYQIKLESHLLRFPQGEFSETVGYKIHGPNKTALFIPDIDKWYLWEKSIVDEIRKVDYALIDATFTILKKLTTEIFQKFLIHL
;
A
#
# COMPACT_ATOMS: atom_id res chain seq x y z
N MET A 1 -25.04 4.22 -8.84
CA MET A 1 -23.67 3.72 -9.13
C MET A 1 -22.81 3.66 -7.86
N GLY A 2 -22.96 4.61 -6.91
CA GLY A 2 -22.22 4.60 -5.64
C GLY A 2 -22.52 3.44 -4.67
N ASP A 3 -23.72 2.87 -4.69
CA ASP A 3 -24.12 1.82 -3.74
C ASP A 3 -23.33 0.52 -3.86
N ARG A 4 -22.81 0.19 -5.06
CA ARG A 4 -22.02 -1.05 -5.27
C ARG A 4 -20.62 -0.94 -4.70
N ILE A 5 -19.94 0.20 -4.93
CA ILE A 5 -18.58 0.43 -4.39
C ILE A 5 -18.59 0.39 -2.87
N ASN A 6 -19.64 0.96 -2.25
CA ASN A 6 -19.75 1.01 -0.80
C ASN A 6 -19.99 -0.37 -0.15
N LYS A 7 -20.55 -1.34 -0.90
CA LYS A 7 -20.83 -2.68 -0.35
C LYS A 7 -19.58 -3.58 -0.34
N ASP A 8 -18.72 -3.46 -1.35
CA ASP A 8 -17.62 -4.40 -1.58
C ASP A 8 -16.23 -3.84 -1.20
N LEU A 9 -16.01 -2.52 -1.31
CA LEU A 9 -14.74 -1.91 -0.92
C LEU A 9 -14.66 -1.73 0.60
N LYS A 10 -13.86 -2.57 1.27
CA LYS A 10 -13.72 -2.53 2.74
C LYS A 10 -12.66 -1.55 3.24
N GLY A 11 -11.71 -1.18 2.39
CA GLY A 11 -10.67 -0.20 2.71
C GLY A 11 -9.63 -0.05 1.61
N ILE A 12 -8.87 1.03 1.68
CA ILE A 12 -7.77 1.36 0.78
C ILE A 12 -6.49 1.47 1.62
N PHE A 13 -5.43 0.77 1.23
CA PHE A 13 -4.14 0.83 1.91
C PHE A 13 -3.13 1.56 1.03
N LEU A 14 -2.59 2.68 1.52
CA LEU A 14 -1.67 3.53 0.77
C LEU A 14 -0.21 3.18 1.05
N THR A 15 0.59 3.16 -0.01
CA THR A 15 2.00 2.76 0.04
C THR A 15 2.96 3.93 0.23
N HIS A 16 2.78 5.00 -0.54
CA HIS A 16 3.61 6.20 -0.50
C HIS A 16 2.96 7.34 -1.32
N ALA A 17 3.54 8.54 -1.27
CA ALA A 17 3.00 9.78 -1.84
C ALA A 17 3.54 10.13 -3.24
N HIS A 18 3.75 9.13 -4.10
CA HIS A 18 3.96 9.40 -5.53
C HIS A 18 2.62 9.41 -6.25
N ILE A 19 2.50 10.27 -7.26
CA ILE A 19 1.21 10.63 -7.87
C ILE A 19 0.39 9.41 -8.32
N GLY A 20 1.03 8.33 -8.77
CA GLY A 20 0.36 7.09 -9.20
C GLY A 20 -0.32 6.29 -8.08
N HIS A 21 -0.04 6.58 -6.80
CA HIS A 21 -0.44 5.73 -5.67
C HIS A 21 -1.55 6.32 -4.79
N TYR A 22 -1.86 7.62 -4.90
CA TYR A 22 -2.85 8.26 -4.02
C TYR A 22 -3.74 9.31 -4.72
N THR A 23 -3.38 9.78 -5.91
CA THR A 23 -4.16 10.83 -6.58
C THR A 23 -5.58 10.38 -6.93
N GLY A 24 -5.78 9.08 -7.20
CA GLY A 24 -7.10 8.50 -7.42
C GLY A 24 -8.10 8.73 -6.28
N LEU A 25 -7.64 9.01 -5.05
CA LEU A 25 -8.53 9.39 -3.94
C LEU A 25 -9.37 10.63 -4.25
N MET A 26 -8.93 11.54 -5.13
CA MET A 26 -9.68 12.75 -5.47
C MET A 26 -11.07 12.47 -6.04
N PHE A 27 -11.25 11.30 -6.69
CA PHE A 27 -12.54 10.88 -7.25
C PHE A 27 -13.58 10.44 -6.20
N PHE A 28 -13.20 10.41 -4.92
CA PHE A 28 -14.15 10.20 -3.82
C PHE A 28 -14.95 11.46 -3.44
N GLY A 29 -14.57 12.62 -3.97
CA GLY A 29 -15.24 13.89 -3.72
C GLY A 29 -16.61 14.03 -4.38
N ARG A 30 -17.29 15.13 -4.05
CA ARG A 30 -18.65 15.45 -4.52
C ARG A 30 -18.81 15.56 -6.04
N GLU A 31 -17.74 15.93 -6.73
CA GLU A 31 -17.74 16.10 -8.20
C GLU A 31 -17.64 14.76 -8.94
N ALA A 32 -17.48 13.65 -8.20
CA ALA A 32 -17.41 12.30 -8.74
C ALA A 32 -18.25 11.34 -7.90
N LEU A 33 -17.63 10.47 -7.09
CA LEU A 33 -18.38 9.41 -6.39
C LEU A 33 -19.25 9.94 -5.23
N ASN A 34 -18.85 11.05 -4.61
CA ASN A 34 -19.40 11.54 -3.35
C ASN A 34 -19.53 10.42 -2.31
N SER A 35 -18.42 9.74 -2.03
CA SER A 35 -18.43 8.58 -1.13
C SER A 35 -18.80 8.97 0.30
N ASN A 36 -19.12 7.98 1.13
CA ASN A 36 -19.41 8.17 2.54
C ASN A 36 -18.50 7.27 3.38
N LEU A 37 -17.52 7.89 4.06
CA LEU A 37 -16.64 7.27 5.05
C LEU A 37 -15.85 6.04 4.57
N ILE A 38 -15.28 6.10 3.35
CA ILE A 38 -14.37 5.03 2.90
C ILE A 38 -13.12 5.03 3.78
N ASN A 39 -12.80 3.88 4.39
CA ASN A 39 -11.60 3.72 5.20
C ASN A 39 -10.34 3.77 4.33
N VAL A 40 -9.41 4.67 4.67
CA VAL A 40 -8.13 4.83 3.99
C VAL A 40 -7.01 4.70 5.03
N PHE A 41 -6.19 3.68 4.91
CA PHE A 41 -5.10 3.34 5.80
C PHE A 41 -3.80 3.96 5.31
N ALA A 42 -3.16 4.75 6.16
CA ALA A 42 -1.98 5.52 5.80
C ALA A 42 -0.99 5.60 6.97
N MET A 43 0.29 5.58 6.65
CA MET A 43 1.37 5.87 7.62
C MET A 43 1.27 7.34 8.10
N PRO A 44 1.88 7.70 9.25
CA PRO A 44 1.65 8.99 9.89
C PRO A 44 1.93 10.22 8.99
N ARG A 45 3.02 10.25 8.21
CA ARG A 45 3.30 11.38 7.31
C ARG A 45 2.33 11.43 6.15
N MET A 46 2.00 10.28 5.53
CA MET A 46 0.98 10.25 4.48
C MET A 46 -0.37 10.75 4.98
N LYS A 47 -0.81 10.29 6.16
CA LYS A 47 -2.04 10.77 6.79
C LYS A 47 -1.99 12.28 6.98
N LYS A 48 -0.91 12.79 7.59
CA LYS A 48 -0.74 14.23 7.82
C LYS A 48 -0.79 15.01 6.50
N PHE A 49 -0.12 14.51 5.46
CA PHE A 49 -0.12 15.11 4.14
C PHE A 49 -1.54 15.22 3.57
N LEU A 50 -2.34 14.16 3.62
CA LEU A 50 -3.72 14.15 3.13
C LEU A 50 -4.65 15.05 3.97
N GLU A 51 -4.41 15.17 5.28
CA GLU A 51 -5.18 16.05 6.16
C GLU A 51 -4.92 17.54 5.89
N THR A 52 -3.71 17.89 5.44
CA THR A 52 -3.30 19.30 5.29
C THR A 52 -3.26 19.80 3.85
N ASN A 53 -3.28 18.91 2.85
CA ASN A 53 -3.14 19.31 1.44
C ASN A 53 -4.43 19.03 0.66
N GLY A 54 -4.83 20.02 -0.14
CA GLY A 54 -5.93 19.87 -1.09
C GLY A 54 -5.52 19.00 -2.30
N PRO A 55 -6.48 18.33 -2.95
CA PRO A 55 -7.92 18.32 -2.64
C PRO A 55 -8.31 17.34 -1.51
N TRP A 56 -7.39 16.49 -1.05
CA TRP A 56 -7.71 15.40 -0.11
C TRP A 56 -8.20 15.88 1.25
N SER A 57 -7.68 16.99 1.76
CA SER A 57 -8.14 17.58 3.03
C SER A 57 -9.64 17.90 3.03
N GLN A 58 -10.19 18.25 1.87
CA GLN A 58 -11.63 18.46 1.70
C GLN A 58 -12.40 17.15 1.81
N LEU A 59 -11.89 16.05 1.25
CA LEU A 59 -12.51 14.72 1.36
C LEU A 59 -12.59 14.27 2.81
N VAL A 60 -11.55 14.54 3.59
CA VAL A 60 -11.52 14.26 5.04
C VAL A 60 -12.56 15.13 5.76
N LYS A 61 -12.55 16.45 5.52
CA LYS A 61 -13.47 17.40 6.16
C LYS A 61 -14.95 17.08 5.88
N LEU A 62 -15.24 16.58 4.68
CA LEU A 62 -16.59 16.22 4.24
C LEU A 62 -16.96 14.78 4.55
N ASN A 63 -16.11 14.03 5.25
CA ASN A 63 -16.30 12.62 5.58
C ASN A 63 -16.49 11.72 4.33
N ASN A 64 -15.96 12.13 3.17
CA ASN A 64 -15.95 11.25 2.00
C ASN A 64 -15.01 10.06 2.21
N ILE A 65 -13.87 10.31 2.87
CA ILE A 65 -12.92 9.30 3.33
C ILE A 65 -12.67 9.44 4.83
N LYS A 66 -12.32 8.34 5.48
CA LYS A 66 -11.86 8.27 6.87
C LYS A 66 -10.42 7.79 6.89
N LEU A 67 -9.50 8.68 7.27
CA LEU A 67 -8.09 8.32 7.41
C LEU A 67 -7.85 7.54 8.71
N ILE A 68 -7.28 6.35 8.59
CA ILE A 68 -6.88 5.49 9.69
C ILE A 68 -5.35 5.41 9.69
N GLN A 69 -4.75 5.88 10.78
CA GLN A 69 -3.30 5.81 10.91
C GLN A 69 -2.87 4.37 11.14
N ILE A 70 -1.82 3.95 10.43
CA ILE A 70 -1.16 2.67 10.64
C ILE A 70 0.30 2.90 11.05
N HIS A 71 0.90 1.91 11.69
CA HIS A 71 2.31 1.89 12.06
C HIS A 71 3.00 0.73 11.35
N SER A 72 4.33 0.64 11.46
CA SER A 72 5.04 -0.57 11.04
C SER A 72 4.55 -1.76 11.87
N GLU A 73 4.43 -2.93 11.23
CA GLU A 73 3.98 -4.19 11.84
C GLU A 73 2.54 -4.14 12.36
N SER A 74 1.75 -3.18 11.90
CA SER A 74 0.31 -3.15 12.19
C SER A 74 -0.37 -4.28 11.45
N VAL A 75 -1.14 -5.07 12.20
CA VAL A 75 -1.91 -6.19 11.69
C VAL A 75 -3.39 -5.84 11.63
N PHE A 76 -3.99 -5.98 10.46
CA PHE A 76 -5.42 -5.75 10.23
C PHE A 76 -6.10 -7.07 9.90
N HIS A 77 -7.18 -7.36 10.63
CA HIS A 77 -8.01 -8.53 10.39
C HIS A 77 -9.29 -8.10 9.67
N TYR A 78 -9.32 -8.33 8.36
CA TYR A 78 -10.54 -8.33 7.54
C TYR A 78 -10.86 -9.80 7.16
N GLN A 79 -11.54 -10.04 6.04
CA GLN A 79 -11.58 -11.39 5.43
C GLN A 79 -10.17 -11.89 5.06
N ILE A 80 -9.21 -10.97 4.94
CA ILE A 80 -7.77 -11.22 4.78
C ILE A 80 -7.02 -10.57 5.95
N LYS A 81 -5.89 -11.16 6.35
CA LYS A 81 -4.96 -10.52 7.30
C LYS A 81 -3.93 -9.71 6.53
N LEU A 82 -3.78 -8.43 6.87
CA LEU A 82 -2.77 -7.55 6.28
C LEU A 82 -1.77 -7.14 7.34
N GLU A 83 -0.48 -7.25 7.03
CA GLU A 83 0.62 -6.81 7.88
C GLU A 83 1.43 -5.74 7.14
N SER A 84 1.58 -4.57 7.73
CA SER A 84 2.38 -3.48 7.16
C SER A 84 3.86 -3.65 7.50
N HIS A 85 4.73 -3.40 6.54
CA HIS A 85 6.17 -3.37 6.74
C HIS A 85 6.72 -2.05 6.23
N LEU A 86 7.22 -1.22 7.15
CA LEU A 86 7.93 -0.01 6.78
C LEU A 86 9.20 -0.42 5.99
N LEU A 87 9.30 0.07 4.75
CA LEU A 87 10.44 -0.23 3.87
C LEU A 87 11.48 0.88 3.95
N ARG A 88 11.01 2.12 3.96
CA ARG A 88 11.86 3.30 4.03
C ARG A 88 11.13 4.45 4.70
N PHE A 89 11.91 5.25 5.43
CA PHE A 89 11.51 6.58 5.87
C PHE A 89 12.36 7.62 5.13
N PRO A 90 12.01 7.99 3.88
CA PRO A 90 12.85 8.90 3.11
C PRO A 90 12.84 10.30 3.74
N GLN A 91 14.03 10.88 3.90
CA GLN A 91 14.17 12.32 4.12
C GLN A 91 13.85 13.03 2.79
N GLY A 92 12.97 14.03 2.83
CA GLY A 92 12.59 14.83 1.66
C GLY A 92 11.29 14.44 0.94
N GLU A 93 10.75 13.24 1.15
CA GLU A 93 9.47 12.81 0.55
C GLU A 93 8.25 13.30 1.34
N PHE A 94 7.07 13.33 0.73
CA PHE A 94 5.84 13.72 1.44
C PHE A 94 5.31 12.64 2.39
N SER A 95 5.75 11.39 2.24
CA SER A 95 5.34 10.28 3.10
C SER A 95 6.45 9.25 3.35
N GLU A 96 6.15 8.28 4.21
CA GLU A 96 6.85 7.00 4.28
C GLU A 96 6.60 6.15 3.03
N THR A 97 7.46 5.14 2.82
CA THR A 97 7.23 4.06 1.86
C THR A 97 7.00 2.74 2.61
N VAL A 98 5.83 2.14 2.41
CA VAL A 98 5.40 0.90 3.07
C VAL A 98 5.10 -0.19 2.05
N GLY A 99 5.53 -1.42 2.38
CA GLY A 99 5.16 -2.65 1.71
C GLY A 99 4.17 -3.42 2.58
N TYR A 100 3.45 -4.36 1.96
CA TYR A 100 2.43 -5.13 2.66
C TYR A 100 2.66 -6.63 2.50
N LYS A 101 2.53 -7.34 3.60
CA LYS A 101 2.38 -8.79 3.60
C LYS A 101 0.90 -9.13 3.73
N ILE A 102 0.38 -9.81 2.73
CA ILE A 102 -1.03 -10.13 2.57
C ILE A 102 -1.21 -11.61 2.86
N HIS A 103 -1.97 -11.92 3.90
CA HIS A 103 -2.34 -13.26 4.29
C HIS A 103 -3.78 -13.51 3.83
N GLY A 104 -3.90 -14.19 2.69
CA GLY A 104 -5.17 -14.77 2.27
C GLY A 104 -5.49 -16.05 3.05
N PRO A 105 -6.65 -16.67 2.78
CA PRO A 105 -7.09 -17.86 3.51
C PRO A 105 -6.11 -19.05 3.42
N ASN A 106 -5.48 -19.23 2.25
CA ASN A 106 -4.61 -20.37 1.95
C ASN A 106 -3.23 -19.97 1.42
N LYS A 107 -3.03 -18.68 1.10
CA LYS A 107 -1.87 -18.17 0.37
C LYS A 107 -1.43 -16.83 0.90
N THR A 108 -0.15 -16.56 0.79
CA THR A 108 0.50 -15.34 1.26
C THR A 108 1.19 -14.61 0.13
N ALA A 109 1.10 -13.28 0.12
CA ALA A 109 1.76 -12.43 -0.86
C ALA A 109 2.57 -11.34 -0.18
N LEU A 110 3.74 -11.02 -0.72
CA LEU A 110 4.51 -9.83 -0.39
C LEU A 110 4.32 -8.80 -1.51
N PHE A 111 3.90 -7.60 -1.16
CA PHE A 111 3.71 -6.49 -2.10
C PHE A 111 4.63 -5.32 -1.74
N ILE A 112 5.58 -5.03 -2.63
CA ILE A 112 6.55 -3.94 -2.51
C ILE A 112 6.56 -3.19 -3.84
N PRO A 113 5.69 -2.18 -4.02
CA PRO A 113 5.51 -1.54 -5.33
C PRO A 113 6.58 -0.49 -5.67
N ASP A 114 7.33 -0.01 -4.69
CA ASP A 114 8.35 1.02 -4.86
C ASP A 114 9.47 0.79 -3.85
N ILE A 115 10.69 0.55 -4.35
CA ILE A 115 11.89 0.44 -3.53
C ILE A 115 13.16 0.71 -4.34
N ASP A 116 13.80 1.84 -4.06
CA ASP A 116 15.04 2.26 -4.71
C ASP A 116 16.29 1.81 -3.95
N LYS A 117 16.21 1.72 -2.62
CA LYS A 117 17.36 1.55 -1.71
C LYS A 117 17.17 0.37 -0.77
N TRP A 118 17.31 -0.83 -1.31
CA TRP A 118 17.24 -2.10 -0.57
C TRP A 118 18.08 -2.15 0.71
N TYR A 119 19.25 -1.49 0.72
CA TYR A 119 20.15 -1.46 1.87
C TYR A 119 19.64 -0.63 3.06
N LEU A 120 18.59 0.19 2.87
CA LEU A 120 17.93 0.89 3.98
C LEU A 120 16.91 0.00 4.69
N TRP A 121 16.58 -1.16 4.12
CA TRP A 121 15.71 -2.12 4.75
C TRP A 121 16.54 -3.10 5.58
N GLU A 122 16.23 -3.19 6.88
CA GLU A 122 16.97 -4.03 7.83
C GLU A 122 16.76 -5.54 7.59
N LYS A 123 15.73 -5.91 6.82
CA LYS A 123 15.38 -7.30 6.52
C LYS A 123 15.93 -7.73 5.17
N SER A 124 16.39 -8.97 5.08
CA SER A 124 16.81 -9.60 3.83
C SER A 124 15.58 -9.85 2.94
N ILE A 125 15.52 -9.16 1.80
CA ILE A 125 14.44 -9.34 0.82
C ILE A 125 14.34 -10.79 0.34
N VAL A 126 15.48 -11.46 0.17
CA VAL A 126 15.50 -12.87 -0.25
C VAL A 126 14.80 -13.75 0.78
N ASP A 127 15.04 -13.50 2.07
CA ASP A 127 14.41 -14.29 3.13
C ASP A 127 12.93 -13.95 3.30
N GLU A 128 12.52 -12.69 3.08
CA GLU A 128 11.11 -12.32 3.07
C GLU A 128 10.34 -12.94 1.88
N ILE A 129 10.94 -13.00 0.69
CA ILE A 129 10.33 -13.67 -0.48
C ILE A 129 10.19 -15.18 -0.25
N ARG A 130 11.17 -15.81 0.42
CA ARG A 130 11.09 -17.25 0.75
C ARG A 130 9.89 -17.56 1.66
N LYS A 131 9.50 -16.63 2.54
CA LYS A 131 8.39 -16.78 3.50
C LYS A 131 6.99 -16.60 2.91
N VAL A 132 6.86 -16.29 1.63
CA VAL A 132 5.55 -16.04 0.97
C VAL A 132 5.33 -16.94 -0.24
N ASP A 133 4.07 -17.17 -0.60
CA ASP A 133 3.72 -17.91 -1.83
C ASP A 133 3.97 -17.06 -3.08
N TYR A 134 3.63 -15.77 -3.02
CA TYR A 134 3.75 -14.82 -4.14
C TYR A 134 4.56 -13.59 -3.73
N ALA A 135 5.34 -13.04 -4.66
CA ALA A 135 6.05 -11.78 -4.46
C ALA A 135 5.79 -10.83 -5.64
N LEU A 136 5.13 -9.71 -5.35
CA LEU A 136 4.86 -8.60 -6.25
C LEU A 136 5.81 -7.46 -5.89
N ILE A 137 6.92 -7.35 -6.61
CA ILE A 137 7.99 -6.41 -6.27
C ILE A 137 8.22 -5.46 -7.45
N ASP A 138 8.58 -4.23 -7.13
CA ASP A 138 9.02 -3.21 -8.06
C ASP A 138 10.04 -3.77 -9.07
N ALA A 139 9.68 -3.71 -10.35
CA ALA A 139 10.47 -4.19 -11.47
C ALA A 139 11.15 -3.04 -12.23
N THR A 140 11.12 -1.81 -11.71
CA THR A 140 11.68 -0.62 -12.37
C THR A 140 13.21 -0.67 -12.48
N PHE A 141 13.87 -1.57 -11.74
CA PHE A 141 15.33 -1.78 -11.82
C PHE A 141 15.74 -3.25 -11.93
N THR A 142 16.91 -3.46 -12.53
CA THR A 142 17.56 -4.75 -12.88
C THR A 142 17.97 -5.58 -11.64
N ILE A 143 17.02 -5.95 -10.78
CA ILE A 143 17.20 -6.90 -9.68
C ILE A 143 17.36 -8.34 -10.23
N LEU A 144 16.91 -8.56 -11.47
CA LEU A 144 16.86 -9.86 -12.15
C LEU A 144 18.21 -10.60 -12.22
N LYS A 145 19.35 -9.90 -12.09
CA LYS A 145 20.68 -10.53 -12.07
C LYS A 145 21.06 -11.17 -10.73
N LYS A 146 20.42 -10.81 -9.61
CA LYS A 146 20.83 -11.22 -8.25
C LYS A 146 19.91 -12.27 -7.62
N LEU A 147 18.75 -12.52 -8.22
CA LEU A 147 17.79 -13.52 -7.75
C LEU A 147 18.06 -14.85 -8.45
N THR A 148 18.18 -15.93 -7.68
CA THR A 148 18.33 -17.30 -8.21
C THR A 148 17.06 -17.75 -8.93
N THR A 149 17.19 -18.74 -9.82
CA THR A 149 16.09 -19.29 -10.63
C THR A 149 14.87 -19.73 -9.79
N GLU A 150 15.09 -20.22 -8.55
CA GLU A 150 14.01 -20.59 -7.62
C GLU A 150 13.13 -19.41 -7.21
N ILE A 151 13.73 -18.24 -7.01
CA ILE A 151 13.00 -17.04 -6.61
C ILE A 151 12.16 -16.54 -7.78
N PHE A 152 12.69 -16.62 -9.00
CA PHE A 152 12.02 -16.19 -10.23
C PHE A 152 10.66 -16.86 -10.46
N GLN A 153 10.49 -18.12 -10.06
CA GLN A 153 9.20 -18.82 -10.19
C GLN A 153 8.09 -18.20 -9.34
N LYS A 154 8.42 -17.46 -8.26
CA LYS A 154 7.44 -16.74 -7.44
C LYS A 154 7.09 -15.34 -7.96
N PHE A 155 7.87 -14.80 -8.91
CA PHE A 155 7.64 -13.50 -9.54
C PHE A 155 6.66 -13.59 -10.73
N LEU A 156 6.59 -14.73 -11.39
CA LEU A 156 5.66 -14.96 -12.48
C LEU A 156 4.27 -15.25 -11.92
N ILE A 157 3.49 -14.19 -11.75
CA ILE A 157 2.05 -14.31 -11.96
C ILE A 157 1.90 -14.71 -13.43
N HIS A 158 1.59 -15.98 -13.69
CA HIS A 158 1.01 -16.36 -14.98
C HIS A 158 -0.32 -15.61 -15.08
N LEU A 159 -0.29 -14.45 -15.76
CA LEU A 159 -1.48 -13.83 -16.32
C LEU A 159 -1.96 -14.66 -17.50
#